data_AF-A0AA39Y8X3-F1
#
_entry.id   AF-A0AA39Y8X3-F1
#
_cell.length_a   1.000
_cell.length_b   1.000
_cell.length_c   1.000
_cell.angle_alpha   90.00
_cell.angle_beta   90.00
_cell.angle_gamma   90.00
#
_symmetry.space_group_name_H-M   'P 1'
#
loop_
_entity.id
_entity.type
_entity.pdbx_description
1 polymer ?
#
loop_
_entity_poly.entity_id
_entity_poly.type
_entity_poly.pdbx_seq_one_letter_code
_entity_poly.pdbx_strand_id
1 'polypeptide(L)'
;MVSGGVTPLINSAEARKLGFKIVIWPCFSMTAAYLAYQQAAQELQTTGAIAERRGGPDGTAVVGGVRELFELCGLSEFTAFDKEMGGNAFSEVFETEAESDG
;
A
#
# COMPACT_ATOMS: atom_id res chain seq x y z
N MET A 1 6.64 -12.13 19.98
CA MET A 1 5.24 -11.93 20.38
C MET A 1 4.39 -11.86 19.14
N VAL A 2 3.50 -12.82 18.94
CA VAL A 2 2.79 -13.01 17.66
C VAL A 2 1.38 -13.45 18.01
N SER A 3 0.37 -12.89 17.32
CA SER A 3 -1.02 -13.32 17.51
C SER A 3 -1.15 -14.83 17.26
N GLY A 4 -1.84 -15.54 18.15
CA GLY A 4 -1.94 -17.01 18.11
C GLY A 4 -0.70 -17.79 18.57
N GLY A 5 0.35 -17.10 19.07
CA GLY A 5 1.53 -17.74 19.64
C GLY A 5 1.43 -18.01 21.14
N VAL A 6 2.53 -18.49 21.72
CA VAL A 6 2.64 -18.82 23.17
C VAL A 6 3.14 -17.65 24.04
N THR A 7 3.66 -16.59 23.44
CA THR A 7 4.07 -15.38 24.16
C THR A 7 2.87 -14.43 24.33
N PRO A 8 2.53 -13.99 25.55
CA PRO A 8 1.42 -13.03 25.78
C PRO A 8 1.57 -11.76 24.96
N LEU A 9 0.43 -11.18 24.56
CA LEU A 9 0.41 -9.92 23.81
C LEU A 9 0.65 -8.72 24.75
N ILE A 10 1.65 -7.91 24.40
CA ILE A 10 2.10 -6.67 25.01
C ILE A 10 2.47 -5.66 23.91
N ASN A 11 2.28 -4.37 24.16
CA ASN A 11 2.66 -3.31 23.23
C ASN A 11 4.14 -2.91 23.40
N SER A 12 4.62 -2.00 22.54
CA SER A 12 6.00 -1.50 22.58
C SER A 12 6.38 -0.84 23.91
N ALA A 13 5.43 -0.16 24.57
CA ALA A 13 5.65 0.54 25.83
C ALA A 13 5.80 -0.46 26.99
N GLU A 14 5.00 -1.51 27.02
CA GLU A 14 5.10 -2.61 27.98
C GLU A 14 6.41 -3.39 27.81
N ALA A 15 6.76 -3.73 26.56
CA ALA A 15 8.03 -4.40 26.26
C ALA A 15 9.23 -3.55 26.74
N ARG A 16 9.19 -2.23 26.53
CA ARG A 16 10.21 -1.31 27.03
C ARG A 16 10.30 -1.30 28.56
N LYS A 17 9.16 -1.30 29.27
CA LYS A 17 9.10 -1.37 30.74
C LYS A 17 9.71 -2.66 31.29
N LEU A 18 9.59 -3.76 30.54
CA LEU A 18 10.20 -5.07 30.86
C LEU A 18 11.71 -5.14 30.54
N GLY A 19 12.29 -4.09 29.97
CA GLY A 19 13.73 -4.02 29.68
C GLY A 19 14.13 -4.38 28.24
N PHE A 20 13.18 -4.74 27.37
CA PHE A 20 13.47 -5.01 25.96
C PHE A 20 13.92 -3.73 25.23
N LYS A 21 14.93 -3.87 24.37
CA LYS A 21 15.46 -2.77 23.54
C LYS A 21 14.84 -2.71 22.15
N ILE A 22 14.46 -3.87 21.63
CA ILE A 22 13.85 -4.05 20.31
C ILE A 22 12.64 -4.96 20.50
N VAL A 23 11.56 -4.61 19.82
CA VAL A 23 10.37 -5.45 19.67
C VAL A 23 10.05 -5.52 18.19
N ILE A 24 9.67 -6.72 17.73
CA ILE A 24 9.32 -6.99 16.33
C ILE A 24 7.92 -7.60 16.27
N TRP A 25 7.19 -7.31 15.20
CA TRP A 25 5.91 -7.92 14.86
C TRP A 25 6.03 -8.65 13.52
N PRO A 26 6.58 -9.88 13.50
CA PRO A 26 6.97 -10.56 12.27
C PRO A 26 5.84 -10.74 11.26
N CYS A 27 4.61 -10.94 11.74
CA CYS A 27 3.45 -11.21 10.88
C CYS A 27 2.54 -9.99 10.70
N PHE A 28 2.94 -8.77 11.10
CA PHE A 28 2.07 -7.59 11.06
C PHE A 28 1.43 -7.37 9.67
N SER A 29 2.25 -7.25 8.63
CA SER A 29 1.77 -7.01 7.27
C SER A 29 1.05 -8.23 6.70
N MET A 30 1.58 -9.42 6.95
CA MET A 30 1.04 -10.67 6.43
C MET A 30 -0.37 -10.97 6.95
N THR A 31 -0.63 -10.74 8.25
CA THR A 31 -1.96 -10.94 8.82
C THR A 31 -2.95 -9.92 8.25
N ALA A 32 -2.57 -8.66 8.11
CA ALA A 32 -3.41 -7.64 7.49
C ALA A 32 -3.75 -7.98 6.02
N ALA A 33 -2.74 -8.39 5.24
CA ALA A 33 -2.90 -8.79 3.85
C ALA A 33 -3.81 -10.02 3.71
N TYR A 34 -3.59 -11.07 4.52
CA TYR A 34 -4.43 -12.27 4.54
C TYR A 34 -5.91 -11.94 4.74
N LEU A 35 -6.23 -11.10 5.73
CA LEU A 35 -7.60 -10.70 6.03
C LEU A 35 -8.21 -9.89 4.88
N ALA A 36 -7.46 -8.96 4.30
CA ALA A 36 -7.91 -8.16 3.16
C ALA A 36 -8.17 -9.03 1.91
N TYR A 37 -7.28 -9.98 1.62
CA TYR A 37 -7.44 -10.89 0.49
C TYR A 37 -8.62 -11.84 0.69
N GLN A 38 -8.85 -12.31 1.90
CA GLN A 38 -10.02 -13.14 2.20
C GLN A 38 -11.33 -12.38 1.92
N GLN A 39 -11.41 -11.11 2.31
CA GLN A 39 -12.57 -10.25 2.02
C GLN A 39 -12.74 -9.99 0.52
N ALA A 40 -11.67 -9.61 -0.17
CA ALA A 40 -11.70 -9.35 -1.61
C ALA A 40 -12.08 -10.61 -2.42
N ALA A 41 -11.59 -11.78 -2.01
CA ALA A 41 -11.95 -13.05 -2.65
C ALA A 41 -13.43 -13.40 -2.45
N GLN A 42 -13.99 -13.15 -1.26
CA GLN A 42 -15.41 -13.34 -0.98
C GLN A 42 -16.29 -12.37 -1.80
N GLU A 43 -15.89 -11.10 -1.90
CA GLU A 43 -16.58 -10.10 -2.73
C GLU A 43 -16.60 -10.54 -4.20
N LEU A 44 -15.46 -10.94 -4.74
CA LEU A 44 -15.35 -11.42 -6.11
C LEU A 44 -16.21 -12.67 -6.34
N GLN A 45 -16.19 -13.62 -5.42
CA GLN A 45 -16.97 -14.86 -5.52
C GLN A 45 -18.48 -14.59 -5.52
N THR A 46 -18.95 -13.63 -4.71
CA THR A 46 -20.38 -13.37 -4.51
C THR A 46 -20.96 -12.40 -5.54
N THR A 47 -20.20 -11.41 -5.97
CA THR A 47 -20.69 -10.33 -6.84
C THR A 47 -20.20 -10.46 -8.28
N GLY A 48 -19.16 -11.25 -8.53
CA GLY A 48 -18.49 -11.34 -9.84
C GLY A 48 -17.55 -10.16 -10.15
N ALA A 49 -17.36 -9.23 -9.22
CA ALA A 49 -16.46 -8.08 -9.36
C ALA A 49 -15.81 -7.68 -8.02
N ILE A 50 -14.85 -6.78 -8.07
CA ILE A 50 -14.30 -6.11 -6.88
C ILE A 50 -14.60 -4.62 -7.04
N ALA A 51 -15.33 -4.03 -6.10
CA ALA A 51 -15.67 -2.62 -6.13
C ALA A 51 -14.45 -1.74 -5.88
N GLU A 52 -14.39 -0.61 -6.60
CA GLU A 52 -13.42 0.43 -6.30
C GLU A 52 -13.57 0.92 -4.86
N ARG A 53 -12.43 1.08 -4.18
CA ARG A 53 -12.41 1.66 -2.84
C ARG A 53 -12.12 3.15 -2.98
N ARG A 54 -13.05 3.99 -2.54
CA ARG A 54 -12.90 5.45 -2.58
C ARG A 54 -12.55 6.00 -1.20
N GLY A 55 -11.66 6.99 -1.16
CA GLY A 55 -11.16 7.62 0.06
C GLY A 55 -10.56 9.00 -0.21
N GLY A 56 -9.72 9.47 0.72
CA GLY A 56 -9.16 10.82 0.68
C GLY A 56 -10.05 11.88 1.36
N PRO A 57 -9.57 13.13 1.48
CA PRO A 57 -10.27 14.21 2.18
C PRO A 57 -11.66 14.54 1.61
N ASP A 58 -11.86 14.29 0.32
CA ASP A 58 -13.09 14.56 -0.44
C ASP A 58 -13.83 13.27 -0.86
N GLY A 59 -13.27 12.10 -0.56
CA GLY A 59 -13.87 10.80 -0.87
C GLY A 59 -13.88 10.43 -2.36
N THR A 60 -13.15 11.15 -3.21
CA THR A 60 -13.17 10.92 -4.67
C THR A 60 -12.05 10.00 -5.14
N ALA A 61 -10.93 9.96 -4.43
CA ALA A 61 -9.73 9.24 -4.82
C ALA A 61 -9.93 7.71 -4.75
N VAL A 62 -9.54 7.00 -5.81
CA VAL A 62 -9.49 5.53 -5.82
C VAL A 62 -8.27 5.07 -5.03
N VAL A 63 -8.50 4.49 -3.86
CA VAL A 63 -7.47 3.97 -2.95
C VAL A 63 -7.07 2.56 -3.40
N GLY A 64 -5.77 2.32 -3.51
CA GLY A 64 -5.21 1.08 -4.05
C GLY A 64 -5.33 0.97 -5.57
N GLY A 65 -5.52 2.09 -6.27
CA GLY A 65 -5.53 2.14 -7.74
C GLY A 65 -4.15 1.88 -8.35
N VAL A 66 -4.11 1.54 -9.65
CA VAL A 66 -2.87 1.18 -10.36
C VAL A 66 -1.78 2.25 -10.20
N ARG A 67 -2.13 3.54 -10.32
CA ARG A 67 -1.18 4.64 -10.16
C ARG A 67 -0.60 4.69 -8.76
N GLU A 68 -1.43 4.62 -7.72
CA GLU A 68 -0.99 4.64 -6.32
C GLU A 68 -0.07 3.45 -6.01
N LEU A 69 -0.43 2.25 -6.50
CA LEU A 69 0.38 1.05 -6.31
C LEU A 69 1.74 1.13 -7.04
N PHE A 70 1.78 1.70 -8.24
CA PHE A 70 3.04 1.90 -8.96
C PHE A 70 3.89 3.01 -8.35
N GLU A 71 3.26 4.08 -7.89
CA GLU A 71 3.95 5.15 -7.17
C GLU A 71 4.56 4.65 -5.86
N LEU A 72 3.83 3.80 -5.12
CA LEU A 72 4.35 3.12 -3.93
C LEU A 72 5.61 2.28 -4.24
N CYS A 73 5.68 1.73 -5.46
CA CYS A 73 6.82 0.97 -5.96
C CYS A 73 7.90 1.84 -6.65
N GLY A 74 7.80 3.17 -6.59
CA GLY A 74 8.82 4.09 -7.09
C GLY A 74 8.67 4.50 -8.56
N LEU A 75 7.46 4.46 -9.13
CA LEU A 75 7.23 4.83 -10.54
C LEU A 75 7.87 6.17 -10.93
N SER A 76 7.70 7.22 -10.14
CA SER A 76 8.27 8.53 -10.46
C SER A 76 9.80 8.53 -10.39
N GLU A 77 10.39 7.80 -9.46
CA GLU A 77 11.85 7.66 -9.34
C GLU A 77 12.43 6.97 -10.58
N PHE A 78 11.84 5.85 -11.00
CA PHE A 78 12.30 5.13 -12.19
C PHE A 78 12.06 5.89 -13.48
N THR A 79 10.96 6.64 -13.56
CA THR A 79 10.68 7.53 -14.70
C THR A 79 11.73 8.64 -14.80
N ALA A 80 12.04 9.30 -13.67
CA ALA A 80 13.05 10.36 -13.64
C ALA A 80 14.41 9.82 -14.06
N PHE A 81 14.77 8.64 -13.57
CA PHE A 81 15.98 7.94 -13.97
C PHE A 81 16.02 7.63 -15.49
N ASP A 82 14.93 7.11 -16.08
CA ASP A 82 14.85 6.85 -17.53
C ASP A 82 15.14 8.13 -18.33
N LYS A 83 14.49 9.24 -17.95
CA LYS A 83 14.66 10.55 -18.59
C LYS A 83 16.08 11.08 -18.48
N GLU A 84 16.70 10.98 -17.30
CA GLU A 84 18.10 11.41 -17.09
C GLU A 84 19.09 10.63 -17.95
N MET A 85 18.77 9.37 -18.26
CA MET A 85 19.58 8.53 -19.16
C MET A 85 19.27 8.75 -20.64
N GLY A 86 18.42 9.74 -20.98
CA GLY A 86 18.01 10.06 -22.34
C GLY A 86 16.91 9.14 -22.89
N GLY A 87 16.29 8.34 -22.03
CA GLY A 87 15.10 7.55 -22.34
C GLY A 87 13.86 8.42 -22.51
N ASN A 88 12.96 7.96 -23.37
CA ASN A 88 11.66 8.61 -23.64
C ASN A 88 10.51 7.60 -23.47
N ALA A 89 10.73 6.50 -22.72
CA ALA A 89 9.72 5.46 -22.58
C ALA A 89 8.45 5.97 -21.86
N PHE A 90 8.60 7.05 -21.08
CA PHE A 90 7.53 7.65 -20.29
C PHE A 90 7.24 9.10 -20.68
N SER A 91 7.77 9.61 -21.81
CA SER A 91 7.62 11.02 -22.18
C SER A 91 6.16 11.46 -22.40
N GLU A 92 5.33 10.58 -22.96
CA GLU A 92 3.89 10.88 -23.20
C GLU A 92 3.00 10.64 -21.97
N VAL A 93 3.51 10.00 -20.91
CA VAL A 93 2.71 9.63 -19.72
C VAL A 93 2.46 10.82 -18.80
N PHE A 94 3.22 11.92 -18.96
CA PHE A 94 3.16 13.10 -18.09
C PHE A 94 2.78 14.40 -18.80
N GLU A 95 2.57 14.41 -20.13
CA GLU A 95 2.17 15.61 -20.86
C GLU A 95 0.66 15.90 -20.75
N THR A 96 -0.16 14.90 -20.46
CA THR A 96 -1.63 15.03 -20.36
C THR A 96 -2.13 15.72 -19.09
N GLU A 97 -1.28 15.94 -18.08
CA GLU A 97 -1.67 16.60 -16.82
C GLU A 97 -1.22 18.08 -16.73
N ALA A 98 -0.42 18.58 -17.69
CA ALA A 98 -0.07 20.00 -17.75
C ALA A 98 -1.15 20.86 -18.44
N GLU A 99 -2.07 20.24 -19.20
CA GLU A 99 -3.14 20.95 -19.94
C GLU A 99 -4.51 20.94 -19.25
N SER A 100 -4.67 20.29 -18.07
CA SER A 100 -5.96 20.26 -17.34
C SER A 100 -6.05 21.24 -16.17
N ASP A 101 -5.00 22.00 -15.87
CA ASP A 101 -4.98 23.08 -14.85
C ASP A 101 -4.94 24.49 -15.49
N GLY A 102 -5.41 24.61 -16.74
CA GLY A 102 -5.57 25.87 -17.49
C GLY A 102 -7.01 26.31 -17.65
#